data_AF-F5RG09-F1
#
_entry.id   AF-F5RG09-F1
#
_cell.length_a   1.000
_cell.length_b   1.000
_cell.length_c   1.000
_cell.angle_alpha   90.00
_cell.angle_beta   90.00
_cell.angle_gamma   90.00
#
_symmetry.space_group_name_H-M   'P 1'
#
loop_
_entity.id
_entity.type
_entity.pdbx_description
1 polymer ?
#
loop_
_entity_poly.entity_id
_entity_poly.type
_entity_poly.pdbx_seq_one_letter_code
_entity_poly.pdbx_strand_id
1 'polypeptide(L)'
;MTQMTRHAQVRTQQRSIPPMLIDILLQFGESEPAGDGATKVFFNKTSRKQFKAYAGPLARILEEYLDVYVVVNKADQVITTAHRTERIRRH
;
A
#
# COMPACT_ATOMS: atom_id res chain seq x y z
N MET A 1 4.49 4.23 -13.90
CA MET A 1 4.46 2.77 -13.66
C MET A 1 5.26 2.49 -12.42
N THR A 2 4.69 1.78 -11.44
CA THR A 2 5.37 1.45 -10.19
C THR A 2 6.51 0.45 -10.43
N GLN A 3 7.71 0.79 -9.98
CA GLN A 3 8.86 -0.12 -10.06
C GLN A 3 8.79 -1.14 -8.92
N MET A 4 8.69 -2.42 -9.28
CA MET A 4 8.63 -3.53 -8.33
C MET A 4 9.82 -4.45 -8.51
N THR A 5 10.39 -4.92 -7.40
CA THR A 5 11.35 -6.02 -7.43
C THR A 5 10.67 -7.33 -7.81
N ARG A 6 11.46 -8.32 -8.26
CA ARG A 6 10.94 -9.69 -8.51
C ARG A 6 10.26 -10.28 -7.29
N HIS A 7 10.79 -10.01 -6.09
CA HIS A 7 10.17 -10.45 -4.84
C HIS A 7 8.78 -9.84 -4.66
N ALA A 8 8.65 -8.53 -4.84
CA ALA A 8 7.38 -7.82 -4.72
C ALA A 8 6.35 -8.30 -5.76
N GLN A 9 6.77 -8.56 -7.01
CA GLN A 9 5.88 -9.08 -8.05
C GLN A 9 5.28 -10.44 -7.65
N VAL A 10 6.12 -11.39 -7.21
CA VAL A 10 5.68 -12.72 -6.75
C VAL A 10 4.75 -12.60 -5.55
N ARG A 11 5.11 -11.76 -4.57
CA ARG A 11 4.30 -11.52 -3.35
C ARG A 11 2.94 -10.88 -3.64
N THR A 12 2.88 -9.99 -4.63
CA THR A 12 1.64 -9.34 -5.09
C THR A 12 0.70 -10.38 -5.71
N GLN A 13 1.24 -11.23 -6.59
CA GLN A 13 0.48 -12.33 -7.19
C GLN A 13 -0.04 -13.31 -6.14
N GLN A 14 0.81 -13.77 -5.23
CA GLN A 14 0.45 -14.74 -4.18
C GLN A 14 -0.65 -14.25 -3.24
N ARG A 15 -0.80 -12.93 -3.09
CA ARG A 15 -1.79 -12.32 -2.19
C ARG A 15 -2.99 -11.72 -2.91
N SER A 16 -3.07 -11.93 -4.22
CA SER A 16 -4.13 -11.40 -5.08
C SER A 16 -4.35 -9.90 -4.84
N ILE A 17 -3.25 -9.13 -4.76
CA ILE A 17 -3.31 -7.67 -4.62
C ILE A 17 -3.28 -7.05 -6.03
N PRO A 18 -4.36 -6.41 -6.49
CA PRO A 18 -4.35 -5.68 -7.75
C PRO A 18 -3.21 -4.64 -7.84
N PRO A 19 -2.43 -4.60 -8.95
CA PRO A 19 -1.39 -3.59 -9.15
C PRO A 19 -1.90 -2.14 -9.03
N MET A 20 -3.14 -1.88 -9.46
CA MET A 20 -3.79 -0.58 -9.31
C MET A 20 -3.83 -0.10 -7.85
N LEU A 21 -4.04 -1.00 -6.88
CA LEU A 21 -4.06 -0.61 -5.47
C LEU A 21 -2.69 -0.19 -4.98
N ILE A 22 -1.62 -0.78 -5.51
CA ILE A 22 -0.26 -0.37 -5.18
C ILE A 22 -0.05 1.08 -5.63
N ASP A 23 -0.48 1.43 -6.84
CA ASP A 23 -0.38 2.79 -7.37
C ASP A 23 -1.19 3.78 -6.51
N ILE A 24 -2.44 3.43 -6.17
CA ILE A 24 -3.31 4.26 -5.31
C ILE A 24 -2.68 4.43 -3.91
N LEU A 25 -2.13 3.36 -3.35
CA LEU A 25 -1.51 3.39 -2.03
C LEU A 25 -0.26 4.27 -2.02
N LEU A 26 0.56 4.22 -3.07
CA LEU A 26 1.72 5.11 -3.22
C LEU A 26 1.29 6.57 -3.43
N GLN A 27 0.13 6.81 -4.04
CA GLN A 27 -0.37 8.16 -4.31
C GLN A 27 -1.05 8.82 -3.09
N PHE A 28 -1.86 8.06 -2.36
CA PHE A 28 -2.70 8.60 -1.28
C PHE A 28 -2.29 8.13 0.11
N GLY A 29 -1.53 7.05 0.22
CA GLY A 29 -1.18 6.42 1.49
C GLY A 29 -0.26 7.27 2.36
N GLU A 30 -0.30 7.00 3.66
CA GLU A 30 0.65 7.55 4.62
C GLU A 30 1.92 6.71 4.61
N SER A 31 3.07 7.38 4.70
CA SER A 31 4.39 6.77 4.74
C SER A 31 4.97 6.84 6.16
N GLU A 32 5.42 5.70 6.70
CA GLU A 32 6.13 5.62 7.98
C GLU A 32 7.47 4.88 7.79
N PRO A 33 8.57 5.31 8.44
CA PRO A 33 9.83 4.59 8.44
C PRO A 33 9.66 3.16 8.98
N ALA A 34 10.27 2.19 8.29
CA ALA A 34 10.16 0.77 8.62
C ALA A 34 11.47 0.14 9.12
N GLY A 35 12.53 0.95 9.30
CA GLY A 35 13.89 0.50 9.60
C GLY A 35 14.73 0.28 8.35
N ASP A 36 16.06 0.32 8.50
CA ASP A 36 17.05 0.06 7.44
C ASP A 36 16.86 0.88 6.14
N GLY A 37 16.24 2.05 6.25
CA GLY A 37 15.92 2.93 5.12
C GLY A 37 14.80 2.41 4.22
N ALA A 38 14.00 1.47 4.71
CA ALA A 38 12.73 1.12 4.11
C ALA A 38 11.61 2.01 4.66
N THR A 39 10.59 2.22 3.84
CA THR A 39 9.39 2.97 4.20
C THR A 39 8.17 2.09 3.97
N LYS A 40 7.28 2.02 4.95
CA LYS A 40 5.98 1.38 4.83
C LYS A 40 4.97 2.43 4.39
N VAL A 41 4.23 2.14 3.33
CA VAL A 41 3.11 2.97 2.87
C VAL A 41 1.82 2.21 3.13
N PHE A 42 0.84 2.86 3.75
CA PHE A 42 -0.44 2.24 4.12
C PHE A 42 -1.58 3.26 4.18
N PHE A 43 -2.83 2.77 4.21
CA PHE A 43 -4.00 3.63 4.36
C PHE A 43 -4.34 3.92 5.83
N ASN A 44 -4.00 5.11 6.32
CA ASN A 44 -4.49 5.68 7.58
C ASN A 44 -5.90 6.31 7.43
N LYS A 45 -6.47 6.84 8.52
CA LYS A 45 -7.81 7.46 8.50
C LYS A 45 -7.92 8.62 7.50
N THR A 46 -6.87 9.45 7.40
CA THR A 46 -6.85 10.66 6.56
C THR A 46 -6.76 10.31 5.08
N SER A 47 -5.80 9.46 4.69
CA SER A 47 -5.61 8.93 3.34
C SER A 47 -6.83 8.17 2.84
N ARG A 48 -7.48 7.37 3.69
CA ARG A 48 -8.77 6.72 3.34
C ARG A 48 -9.85 7.75 3.01
N LYS A 49 -9.95 8.84 3.77
CA LYS A 49 -10.93 9.91 3.50
C LYS A 49 -10.64 10.60 2.18
N GLN A 50 -9.37 10.92 1.90
CA GLN A 50 -8.93 11.53 0.65
C GLN A 50 -9.21 10.61 -0.54
N PHE A 51 -8.84 9.34 -0.44
CA PHE A 51 -9.11 8.34 -1.46
C PHE A 51 -10.62 8.17 -1.71
N LYS A 52 -11.43 8.10 -0.66
CA LYS A 52 -12.90 8.01 -0.79
C LYS A 52 -13.49 9.23 -1.51
N ALA A 53 -12.98 10.43 -1.23
CA ALA A 53 -13.40 11.64 -1.92
C ALA A 53 -13.01 11.63 -3.41
N TYR A 54 -11.82 11.09 -3.73
CA TYR A 54 -11.33 10.96 -5.11
C TYR A 54 -12.07 9.89 -5.91
N ALA A 55 -12.21 8.68 -5.36
CA ALA A 55 -12.79 7.53 -6.04
C ALA A 55 -14.34 7.54 -6.04
N GLY A 56 -14.97 8.34 -5.18
CA GLY A 56 -16.43 8.47 -5.12
C GLY A 56 -17.13 7.11 -4.92
N PRO A 57 -18.14 6.76 -5.74
CA PRO A 57 -18.86 5.48 -5.61
C PRO A 57 -17.97 4.23 -5.71
N LEU A 58 -16.85 4.30 -6.45
CA LEU A 58 -15.90 3.18 -6.58
C LEU A 58 -15.20 2.86 -5.28
N ALA A 59 -15.10 3.83 -4.36
CA ALA A 59 -14.44 3.63 -3.08
C ALA A 59 -15.08 2.52 -2.25
N ARG A 60 -16.40 2.28 -2.42
CA ARG A 60 -17.12 1.21 -1.73
C ARG A 60 -16.71 -0.19 -2.22
N ILE A 61 -16.41 -0.32 -3.51
CA ILE A 61 -15.93 -1.57 -4.11
C ILE A 61 -14.48 -1.83 -3.66
N LEU A 62 -13.69 -0.75 -3.58
CA LEU A 62 -12.27 -0.84 -3.23
C LEU A 62 -12.01 -0.90 -1.73
N GLU A 63 -13.06 -0.75 -0.89
CA GLU A 63 -12.93 -0.68 0.57
C GLU A 63 -12.34 -1.96 1.18
N GLU A 64 -12.70 -3.12 0.64
CA GLU A 64 -12.15 -4.43 1.06
C GLU A 64 -10.65 -4.56 0.81
N TYR A 65 -10.10 -3.75 -0.09
CA TYR A 65 -8.68 -3.74 -0.44
C TYR A 65 -7.88 -2.64 0.25
N LEU A 66 -8.50 -1.81 1.10
CA LEU A 66 -7.79 -0.71 1.79
C LEU A 66 -6.95 -1.21 2.99
N ASP A 67 -7.08 -2.47 3.36
CA ASP A 67 -6.25 -3.12 4.37
C ASP A 67 -5.01 -3.75 3.74
N VAL A 68 -4.31 -3.00 2.88
CA VAL A 68 -3.01 -3.38 2.32
C VAL A 68 -1.93 -2.38 2.70
N TYR A 69 -0.68 -2.85 2.72
CA TYR A 69 0.49 -1.99 2.81
C TYR A 69 1.57 -2.44 1.82
N VAL A 70 2.43 -1.51 1.46
CA VAL A 70 3.64 -1.81 0.69
C VAL A 70 4.87 -1.32 1.43
N VAL A 71 6.00 -1.94 1.14
CA VAL A 71 7.31 -1.52 1.62
C VAL A 71 8.12 -1.09 0.41
N VAL A 72 8.66 0.12 0.48
CA VAL A 72 9.56 0.69 -0.51
C VAL A 72 10.96 0.82 0.06
N ASN A 73 11.98 0.66 -0.79
CA ASN A 73 13.37 0.91 -0.43
C ASN A 73 13.77 2.37 -0.69
N LYS A 74 15.03 2.73 -0.39
CA LYS A 74 15.60 4.06 -0.64
C LYS A 74 15.60 4.50 -2.11
N ALA A 75 15.35 3.58 -3.05
CA ALA A 75 15.29 3.86 -4.49
C ALA A 75 13.84 3.93 -5.00
N ASP A 76 12.87 4.09 -4.10
CA ASP A 76 11.42 4.12 -4.39
C ASP A 76 10.90 2.88 -5.14
N GLN A 77 11.59 1.74 -4.98
CA GLN A 77 11.15 0.46 -5.53
C GLN A 77 10.34 -0.29 -4.48
N VAL A 78 9.20 -0.84 -4.90
CA VAL A 78 8.40 -1.72 -4.06
C VAL A 78 9.15 -3.03 -3.87
N ILE A 79 9.51 -3.31 -2.63
CA ILE A 79 10.21 -4.54 -2.22
C ILE A 79 9.27 -5.56 -1.63
N THR A 80 8.11 -5.16 -1.10
CA THR A 80 7.10 -6.08 -0.53
C THR A 80 5.71 -5.46 -0.59
N THR A 81 4.69 -6.30 -0.77
CA THR A 81 3.27 -5.97 -0.63
C THR A 81 2.61 -6.96 0.31
N ALA A 82 1.65 -6.55 1.14
CA ALA A 82 0.93 -7.45 2.03
C ALA A 82 -0.42 -6.89 2.50
N HIS A 83 -1.30 -7.79 2.94
CA HIS A 83 -2.51 -7.45 3.67
C HIS A 83 -2.17 -7.10 5.12
N ARG A 84 -2.89 -6.14 5.67
CA ARG A 84 -2.81 -5.66 7.06
C ARG A 84 -3.85 -6.42 7.88
N THR A 85 -3.51 -7.65 8.25
CA THR A 85 -4.35 -8.49 9.13
C THR A 85 -4.29 -8.05 10.60
N GLU A 86 -3.28 -7.26 10.97
CA GLU A 86 -3.10 -6.72 12.32
C GLU A 86 -2.87 -5.20 12.29
N ARG A 87 -3.28 -4.52 13.37
CA ARG A 87 -3.02 -3.09 13.54
C ARG A 87 -1.52 -2.84 13.63
N ILE A 88 -0.97 -2.00 12.75
CA ILE A 88 0.43 -1.55 12.81
C ILE A 88 0.70 -1.00 14.22
N ARG A 89 1.58 -1.67 14.96
CA ARG A 89 2.03 -1.23 16.28
C ARG A 89 3.04 -0.11 16.08
N ARG A 90 2.73 1.06 16.63
CA ARG A 90 3.68 2.18 16.72
C ARG A 90 4.66 1.85 17.84
N HIS A 91 5.95 1.84 17.54
CA HIS A 91 7.02 1.65 18.51
C HIS A 91 7.82 2.93 18.63
#